data_AF-A0A4D8QXD7-F1
#
_entry.id   AF-A0A4D8QXD7-F1
#
_cell.length_a   1.000
_cell.length_b   1.000
_cell.length_c   1.000
_cell.angle_alpha   90.00
_cell.angle_beta   90.00
_cell.angle_gamma   90.00
#
_symmetry.space_group_name_H-M   'P 1'
#
loop_
_entity.id
_entity.type
_entity.pdbx_description
1 polymer ?
#
loop_
_entity_poly.entity_id
_entity_poly.type
_entity_poly.pdbx_seq_one_letter_code
_entity_poly.pdbx_strand_id
1 'polypeptide(L)'
;MDYQIGNGDRSAPVGFTNRNDGDDEMTGKKVDVTALEETMDEVVETLDLAEQAAGYVRKESSDPMDQARAAAVQKQAEAMLDAAEQAATGERSQRSNPSPLPGMRRPPSLIN
;
A
#
# COMPACT_ATOMS: atom_id res chain seq x y z
N MET A 1 -58.58 19.02 -23.25
CA MET A 1 -57.79 19.14 -24.48
C MET A 1 -57.04 20.45 -24.37
N ASP A 2 -55.71 20.43 -24.41
CA ASP A 2 -54.88 21.48 -25.01
C ASP A 2 -53.41 21.08 -24.82
N TYR A 3 -52.89 20.42 -25.85
CA TYR A 3 -51.47 20.17 -26.02
C TYR A 3 -50.82 21.47 -26.50
N GLN A 4 -49.96 22.07 -25.69
CA GLN A 4 -49.03 23.10 -26.13
C GLN A 4 -47.61 22.55 -26.05
N ILE A 5 -47.17 21.94 -27.15
CA ILE A 5 -45.76 21.72 -27.45
C ILE A 5 -45.45 22.59 -28.67
N GLY A 6 -44.61 23.61 -28.47
CA GLY A 6 -44.23 24.51 -29.54
C GLY A 6 -43.12 25.50 -29.15
N ASN A 7 -41.90 25.08 -29.43
CA ASN A 7 -40.76 25.88 -29.90
C ASN A 7 -39.91 26.65 -28.87
N GLY A 8 -38.60 26.35 -28.91
CA GLY A 8 -37.57 27.20 -28.31
C GLY A 8 -36.22 26.50 -28.25
N ASP A 9 -35.51 26.52 -29.36
CA ASP A 9 -34.05 26.70 -29.41
C ASP A 9 -33.23 26.10 -28.24
N ARG A 10 -32.77 24.85 -28.41
CA ARG A 10 -31.56 24.40 -27.74
C ARG A 10 -30.56 23.98 -28.80
N SER A 11 -29.97 25.03 -29.35
CA SER A 11 -28.63 25.08 -29.91
C SER A 11 -27.65 24.07 -29.28
N ALA A 12 -26.84 23.51 -30.18
CA ALA A 12 -25.60 22.76 -30.00
C ALA A 12 -25.69 21.27 -29.58
N PRO A 13 -25.29 20.32 -30.45
CA PRO A 13 -24.77 19.05 -29.96
C PRO A 13 -23.55 19.39 -29.10
N VAL A 14 -23.59 19.03 -27.82
CA VAL A 14 -22.42 19.09 -26.96
C VAL A 14 -21.42 18.11 -27.56
N GLY A 15 -20.54 18.66 -28.41
CA GLY A 15 -19.33 17.98 -28.81
C GLY A 15 -18.57 17.73 -27.53
N PHE A 16 -18.67 16.51 -27.03
CA PHE A 16 -17.62 15.91 -26.21
C PHE A 16 -16.41 15.82 -27.13
N THR A 17 -15.75 16.95 -27.34
CA THR A 17 -14.35 16.93 -27.70
C THR A 17 -13.73 16.16 -26.55
N ASN A 18 -13.34 14.92 -26.87
CA ASN A 18 -12.49 14.11 -26.05
C ASN A 18 -11.17 14.88 -25.99
N ARG A 19 -11.15 15.91 -25.13
CA ARG A 19 -9.97 16.67 -24.85
C ARG A 19 -9.15 15.70 -24.02
N ASN A 20 -8.23 15.03 -24.71
CA ASN A 20 -7.02 14.50 -24.10
C ASN A 20 -6.30 15.69 -23.46
N ASP A 21 -6.82 16.15 -22.33
CA ASP A 21 -6.16 17.09 -21.46
C ASP A 21 -5.16 16.29 -20.64
N GLY A 22 -3.93 16.27 -21.15
CA GLY A 22 -2.74 16.28 -20.31
C GLY A 22 -2.39 14.98 -19.61
N ASP A 23 -1.87 14.02 -20.38
CA ASP A 23 -0.63 13.38 -19.94
C ASP A 23 0.45 14.48 -19.86
N ASP A 24 0.66 15.14 -18.70
CA ASP A 24 1.93 15.80 -18.27
C ASP A 24 1.73 16.80 -17.11
N GLU A 25 1.38 16.34 -15.89
CA GLU A 25 1.60 17.16 -14.69
C GLU A 25 2.10 16.37 -13.47
N MET A 26 2.69 15.19 -13.72
CA MET A 26 3.52 14.47 -12.72
C MET A 26 5.02 14.57 -13.06
N THR A 27 5.40 15.43 -13.99
CA THR A 27 6.78 15.63 -14.45
C THR A 27 7.39 16.87 -13.79
N GLY A 28 7.77 16.78 -12.50
CA GLY A 28 8.62 17.83 -11.93
C GLY A 28 8.72 17.95 -10.41
N LYS A 29 7.88 17.26 -9.63
CA LYS A 29 8.13 17.18 -8.18
C LYS A 29 9.24 16.16 -7.97
N LYS A 30 10.45 16.65 -7.71
CA LYS A 30 11.56 15.80 -7.25
C LYS A 30 11.04 14.95 -6.10
N VAL A 31 11.08 13.63 -6.26
CA VAL A 31 10.70 12.71 -5.20
C VAL A 31 11.66 12.94 -4.04
N ASP A 32 11.13 13.40 -2.91
CA ASP A 32 11.92 13.68 -1.71
C ASP A 32 12.03 12.38 -0.91
N VAL A 33 13.14 11.68 -1.15
CA VAL A 33 13.45 10.43 -0.44
C VAL A 33 13.74 10.70 1.03
N THR A 34 14.30 11.86 1.38
CA THR A 34 14.58 12.22 2.76
C THR A 34 13.30 12.43 3.55
N ALA A 35 12.32 13.13 2.99
CA ALA A 35 11.00 13.26 3.63
C ALA A 35 10.28 11.91 3.81
N LEU A 36 10.52 10.95 2.89
CA LEU A 36 9.98 9.60 2.99
C LEU A 36 10.66 8.79 4.12
N GLU A 37 11.99 8.90 4.26
CA GLU A 37 12.75 8.28 5.33
C GLU A 37 12.32 8.84 6.70
N GLU A 38 12.20 10.16 6.84
CA GLU A 38 11.68 10.80 8.06
C GLU A 38 10.26 10.33 8.42
N THR A 39 9.40 10.13 7.42
CA THR A 39 8.05 9.59 7.63
C THR A 39 8.10 8.15 8.12
N MET A 40 9.04 7.33 7.62
CA MET A 40 9.21 5.96 8.08
C MET A 40 9.67 5.89 9.53
N ASP A 41 10.59 6.77 9.93
CA ASP A 41 11.02 6.87 11.33
C ASP A 41 9.85 7.24 12.26
N GLU A 42 9.01 8.20 11.89
CA GLU A 42 7.82 8.58 12.67
C GLU A 42 6.79 7.43 12.78
N VAL A 43 6.62 6.66 11.70
CA VAL A 43 5.75 5.47 11.71
C VAL A 43 6.30 4.41 12.66
N VAL A 44 7.60 4.15 12.64
CA VAL A 44 8.26 3.20 13.56
C VAL A 44 8.07 3.63 15.01
N GLU A 45 8.31 4.91 15.33
CA GLU A 45 8.08 5.44 16.69
C GLU A 45 6.62 5.28 17.14
N THR A 46 5.67 5.53 16.22
CA THR A 46 4.24 5.37 16.50
C THR A 46 3.86 3.90 16.74
N LEU A 47 4.46 2.98 15.99
CA LEU A 47 4.22 1.55 16.15
C LEU A 47 4.77 1.02 17.48
N ASP A 48 5.95 1.48 17.91
CA ASP A 48 6.51 1.14 19.22
C ASP A 48 5.59 1.62 20.36
N LEU A 49 5.09 2.87 20.27
CA LEU A 49 4.12 3.39 21.24
C LEU A 49 2.82 2.56 21.25
N ALA A 50 2.34 2.13 20.09
CA ALA A 50 1.14 1.30 19.98
C ALA A 50 1.36 -0.09 20.61
N GLU A 51 2.55 -0.68 20.44
CA GLU A 51 2.93 -1.94 21.09
C GLU A 51 2.92 -1.80 22.61
N GLN A 52 3.55 -0.76 23.14
CA GLN A 52 3.60 -0.49 24.58
C GLN A 52 2.19 -0.26 25.16
N ALA A 53 1.35 0.52 24.47
CA ALA A 53 -0.02 0.76 24.88
C ALA A 53 -0.86 -0.53 24.88
N ALA A 54 -0.71 -1.36 23.86
CA ALA A 54 -1.36 -2.67 23.80
C ALA A 54 -0.87 -3.60 24.92
N GLY A 55 0.43 -3.61 25.21
CA GLY A 55 1.01 -4.35 26.33
C GLY A 55 0.43 -3.92 27.68
N TYR A 56 0.25 -2.61 27.89
CA TYR A 56 -0.39 -2.07 29.09
C TYR A 56 -1.85 -2.51 29.22
N VAL A 57 -2.67 -2.35 28.16
CA VAL A 57 -4.08 -2.77 28.16
C VAL A 57 -4.21 -4.27 28.44
N ARG A 58 -3.35 -5.09 27.85
CA ARG A 58 -3.36 -6.54 28.09
C ARG A 58 -3.02 -6.91 29.53
N LYS A 59 -2.14 -6.15 30.18
CA LYS A 59 -1.72 -6.40 31.57
C LYS A 59 -2.76 -5.92 32.58
N GLU A 60 -3.38 -4.78 32.33
CA GLU A 60 -4.26 -4.12 33.30
C GLU A 60 -5.75 -4.43 33.07
N SER A 61 -6.16 -4.79 31.86
CA SER A 61 -7.56 -5.14 31.61
C SER A 61 -7.90 -6.48 32.26
N SER A 62 -9.08 -6.54 32.89
CA SER A 62 -9.65 -7.76 33.45
C SER A 62 -10.58 -8.49 32.46
N ASP A 63 -10.89 -7.88 31.31
CA ASP A 63 -11.74 -8.48 30.28
C ASP A 63 -10.88 -9.31 29.31
N PRO A 64 -11.15 -10.63 29.17
CA PRO A 64 -10.45 -11.48 28.21
C PRO A 64 -10.54 -11.01 26.76
N MET A 65 -11.63 -10.34 26.37
CA MET A 65 -11.79 -9.81 25.01
C MET A 65 -10.86 -8.62 24.75
N ASP A 66 -10.69 -7.73 25.73
CA ASP A 66 -9.77 -6.61 25.63
C ASP A 66 -8.32 -7.09 25.61
N GLN A 67 -7.98 -8.07 26.44
CA GLN A 67 -6.67 -8.70 26.41
C GLN A 67 -6.37 -9.36 25.06
N ALA A 68 -7.35 -10.03 24.45
CA ALA A 68 -7.20 -10.66 23.14
C ALA A 68 -7.03 -9.62 22.01
N ARG A 69 -7.82 -8.54 22.04
CA ARG A 69 -7.67 -7.43 21.09
C ARG A 69 -6.32 -6.75 21.22
N ALA A 70 -5.90 -6.45 22.45
CA ALA A 70 -4.61 -5.87 22.73
C ALA A 70 -3.46 -6.79 22.26
N ALA A 71 -3.56 -8.10 22.48
CA ALA A 71 -2.58 -9.07 21.97
C ALA A 71 -2.51 -9.09 20.43
N ALA A 72 -3.64 -8.90 19.73
CA ALA A 72 -3.67 -8.82 18.27
C ALA A 72 -3.01 -7.53 17.76
N VAL A 73 -3.30 -6.39 18.39
CA VAL A 73 -2.68 -5.09 18.07
C VAL A 73 -1.18 -5.14 18.32
N GLN A 74 -0.75 -5.71 19.45
CA GLN A 74 0.67 -5.87 19.79
C GLN A 74 1.41 -6.67 18.71
N LYS A 75 0.89 -7.84 18.32
CA LYS A 75 1.48 -8.66 17.26
C LYS A 75 1.55 -7.97 15.91
N GLN A 76 0.53 -7.18 15.59
CA GLN A 76 0.51 -6.44 14.34
C GLN A 76 1.56 -5.32 14.34
N ALA A 77 1.68 -4.58 15.43
CA ALA A 77 2.71 -3.55 15.59
C ALA A 77 4.12 -4.14 15.48
N GLU A 78 4.38 -5.25 16.19
CA GLU A 78 5.65 -5.99 16.14
C GLU A 78 6.01 -6.43 14.70
N ALA A 79 5.03 -6.99 13.96
CA ALA A 79 5.26 -7.40 12.57
C ALA A 79 5.51 -6.22 11.62
N MET A 80 4.93 -5.05 11.90
CA MET A 80 5.17 -3.84 11.10
C MET A 80 6.53 -3.21 11.42
N LEU A 81 6.97 -3.25 12.68
CA LEU A 81 8.31 -2.83 13.11
C LEU A 81 9.39 -3.69 12.44
N ASP A 82 9.25 -5.02 12.49
CA ASP A 82 10.17 -5.96 11.84
C ASP A 82 10.23 -5.73 10.32
N ALA A 83 9.09 -5.49 9.67
CA ALA A 83 9.05 -5.15 8.25
C ALA A 83 9.72 -3.81 7.93
N ALA A 84 9.59 -2.81 8.80
CA ALA A 84 10.24 -1.51 8.66
C ALA A 84 11.76 -1.61 8.84
N GLU A 85 12.23 -2.37 9.83
CA GLU A 85 13.66 -2.66 10.03
C GLU A 85 14.28 -3.40 8.83
N GLN A 86 13.57 -4.40 8.29
CA GLN A 86 14.01 -5.10 7.07
C GLN A 86 14.05 -4.17 5.85
N ALA A 87 13.14 -3.20 5.76
CA ALA A 87 13.16 -2.19 4.70
C ALA A 87 14.33 -1.21 4.87
N ALA A 88 14.63 -0.79 6.10
CA ALA A 88 15.71 0.15 6.43
C ALA A 88 17.12 -0.46 6.23
N THR A 89 17.28 -1.75 6.54
CA THR A 89 18.55 -2.48 6.39
C THR A 89 18.90 -2.81 4.94
N GLY A 90 17.97 -2.62 3.99
CA GLY A 90 18.22 -2.81 2.56
C GLY A 90 18.63 -4.24 2.18
N GLU A 91 18.52 -5.21 3.10
CA GLU A 91 18.64 -6.63 2.80
C GLU A 91 17.40 -7.05 2.01
N ARG A 92 17.40 -6.68 0.73
CA ARG A 92 16.58 -7.27 -0.32
C ARG A 92 16.56 -8.76 -0.06
N SER A 93 15.43 -9.28 0.43
CA SER A 93 15.25 -10.68 0.77
C SER A 93 15.80 -11.53 -0.37
N GLN A 94 17.02 -12.04 -0.20
CA GLN A 94 17.65 -12.92 -1.16
C GLN A 94 17.02 -14.30 -1.00
N ARG A 95 15.69 -14.45 -1.19
CA ARG A 95 15.06 -15.76 -1.15
C ARG A 95 13.66 -15.81 -1.73
N SER A 96 13.58 -15.49 -3.01
CA SER A 96 12.68 -16.23 -3.90
C SER A 96 13.32 -16.29 -5.27
N ASN A 97 14.42 -17.05 -5.34
CA ASN A 97 14.71 -17.80 -6.56
C ASN A 97 13.47 -18.71 -6.74
N PRO A 98 12.58 -18.47 -7.73
CA PRO A 98 11.49 -19.41 -7.96
C PRO A 98 12.16 -20.74 -8.26
N SER A 99 11.96 -21.73 -7.37
CA SER A 99 12.37 -23.10 -7.63
C SER A 99 11.95 -23.45 -9.05
N PRO A 100 12.84 -23.93 -9.92
CA PRO A 100 12.44 -24.35 -11.25
C PRO A 100 11.34 -25.41 -11.08
N LEU A 101 10.23 -25.20 -11.79
CA LEU A 101 9.07 -26.07 -11.75
C LEU A 101 9.53 -27.55 -11.90
N PRO A 102 9.03 -28.49 -11.08
CA PRO A 102 9.35 -29.89 -11.23
C PRO A 102 8.80 -30.36 -12.59
N GLY A 103 9.68 -30.45 -13.59
CA GLY A 103 9.29 -30.83 -14.95
C GLY A 103 10.20 -30.32 -16.07
N MET A 104 11.00 -29.27 -15.87
CA MET A 104 11.96 -28.82 -16.87
C MET A 104 13.25 -29.65 -16.80
N ARG A 105 13.20 -30.85 -17.40
CA ARG A 105 14.39 -31.61 -17.80
C ARG A 105 15.31 -30.69 -18.62
N ARG A 106 16.48 -30.35 -18.08
CA ARG A 106 17.57 -29.72 -18.82
C ARG A 106 17.90 -30.60 -20.04
N PRO A 107 17.98 -30.07 -21.28
CA PRO A 107 18.60 -30.81 -22.37
C PRO A 107 20.10 -30.98 -22.06
N PRO A 108 20.70 -32.16 -22.33
CA PRO A 108 22.14 -32.32 -22.15
C PRO A 108 22.88 -31.42 -23.14
N SER A 109 23.74 -30.54 -22.63
CA SER A 109 24.74 -29.86 -23.43
C SER A 109 25.72 -30.90 -23.97
N LEU A 110 25.66 -31.15 -25.29
CA LEU A 110 26.70 -31.85 -26.03
C LEU A 110 28.00 -31.04 -25.87
N ILE A 111 28.92 -31.59 -25.09
CA ILE A 111 30.31 -31.14 -25.05
C ILE A 111 30.94 -31.64 -26.35
N ASN A 112 31.46 -30.73 -27.15
CA ASN A 112 32.42 -31.01 -28.22
C ASN A 112 33.62 -30.09 -28.02
#